data_AF-E8RK99-F1
#
_entry.id   AF-E8RK99-F1
#
_cell.length_a   1.000
_cell.length_b   1.000
_cell.length_c   1.000
_cell.angle_alpha   90.00
_cell.angle_beta   90.00
_cell.angle_gamma   90.00
#
_symmetry.space_group_name_H-M   'P 1'
#
loop_
_entity.id
_entity.type
_entity.pdbx_description
1 polymer ?
#
loop_
_entity_poly.entity_id
_entity_poly.type
_entity_poly.pdbx_seq_one_letter_code
_entity_poly.pdbx_strand_id
1 'polypeptide(L)'
;MSVVYLKSILISVLCAAIGFLLGIVTFWSVYGAFCFLIGPIIGLIIAWIYIYKHIDSTKNRIKLFLLNPVLYYLIFLIVILTLLYIEVAKNGFHPWNY
;
A
#
# COMPACT_ATOMS: atom_id res chain seq x y z
N MET A 1 15.75 -3.08 -18.45
CA MET A 1 14.57 -2.36 -17.92
C MET A 1 13.51 -3.32 -17.34
N SER A 2 13.13 -4.40 -18.05
CA SER A 2 12.19 -5.42 -17.56
C SER A 2 12.63 -6.11 -16.26
N VAL A 3 13.91 -6.45 -16.12
CA VAL A 3 14.45 -7.07 -14.89
C VAL A 3 14.31 -6.14 -13.67
N VAL A 4 14.61 -4.84 -13.86
CA VAL A 4 14.48 -3.83 -12.80
C VAL A 4 13.01 -3.65 -12.40
N TYR A 5 12.11 -3.65 -13.39
CA TYR A 5 10.67 -3.61 -13.16
C TYR A 5 10.20 -4.80 -12.32
N LEU A 6 10.50 -6.02 -12.74
CA LEU A 6 10.09 -7.24 -12.01
C LEU A 6 10.62 -7.26 -10.59
N LYS A 7 11.89 -6.89 -10.37
CA LYS A 7 12.48 -6.80 -9.03
C LYS A 7 11.80 -5.74 -8.17
N SER A 8 11.48 -4.57 -8.75
CA SER A 8 10.77 -3.51 -8.03
C SER A 8 9.36 -3.91 -7.61
N ILE A 9 8.66 -4.69 -8.44
CA ILE A 9 7.36 -5.26 -8.10
C ILE A 9 7.50 -6.31 -7.01
N LEU A 10 8.47 -7.20 -7.13
CA LEU A 10 8.67 -8.25 -6.13
C LEU A 10 8.94 -7.65 -4.75
N ILE A 11 9.77 -6.60 -4.68
CA ILE A 11 10.02 -5.85 -3.44
C ILE A 11 8.71 -5.31 -2.86
N SER A 12 7.93 -4.58 -3.67
CA SER A 12 6.71 -3.94 -3.16
C SER A 12 5.64 -4.98 -2.76
N VAL A 13 5.49 -6.06 -3.52
CA VAL A 13 4.54 -7.13 -3.25
C VAL A 13 4.90 -7.88 -1.97
N LEU A 14 6.18 -8.22 -1.76
CA LEU A 14 6.61 -8.90 -0.54
C LEU A 14 6.35 -8.05 0.72
N CYS A 15 6.68 -6.75 0.67
CA CYS A 15 6.39 -5.84 1.78
C CYS A 15 4.88 -5.66 2.00
N ALA A 16 4.08 -5.56 0.94
CA ALA A 16 2.63 -5.49 1.04
C ALA A 16 2.03 -6.77 1.66
N ALA A 17 2.53 -7.95 1.25
CA ALA A 17 2.10 -9.23 1.78
C ALA A 17 2.45 -9.37 3.27
N ILE A 18 3.65 -8.95 3.68
CA ILE A 18 4.05 -8.93 5.10
C ILE A 18 3.14 -8.00 5.90
N GLY A 19 2.87 -6.78 5.41
CA GLY A 19 1.96 -5.85 6.07
C GLY A 19 0.53 -6.40 6.19
N PHE A 20 0.05 -7.08 5.15
CA PHE A 20 -1.26 -7.74 5.15
C PHE A 20 -1.34 -8.88 6.17
N LEU A 21 -0.33 -9.76 6.22
CA LEU A 21 -0.26 -10.84 7.20
C LEU A 21 -0.21 -10.30 8.63
N LEU A 22 0.62 -9.28 8.88
CA LEU A 22 0.69 -8.62 10.19
C LEU A 22 -0.64 -7.96 10.54
N GLY A 23 -1.30 -7.32 9.58
CA GLY A 23 -2.64 -6.73 9.74
C GLY A 23 -3.71 -7.76 10.12
N ILE A 24 -3.68 -8.96 9.53
CA ILE A 24 -4.57 -10.07 9.91
C ILE A 24 -4.31 -10.53 11.35
N VAL A 25 -3.04 -10.77 11.69
CA VAL A 25 -2.66 -11.26 13.04
C VAL A 25 -3.03 -10.24 14.12
N THR A 26 -2.99 -8.95 13.79
CA THR A 26 -3.26 -7.84 14.71
C THR A 26 -4.61 -7.18 14.49
N PHE A 27 -5.52 -7.81 13.72
CA PHE A 27 -6.78 -7.22 13.26
C PHE A 27 -7.69 -6.72 14.39
N TRP A 28 -7.64 -7.40 15.55
CA TRP A 28 -8.40 -7.04 16.75
C TRP A 28 -7.83 -5.84 17.52
N SER A 29 -6.68 -5.32 17.10
CA SER A 29 -6.03 -4.16 17.70
C SER A 29 -6.15 -2.95 16.78
N VAL A 30 -6.12 -1.75 17.38
CA VAL A 30 -6.01 -0.48 16.65
C VAL A 30 -4.81 -0.49 15.68
N TYR A 31 -3.78 -1.29 15.98
CA TYR A 31 -2.58 -1.44 15.15
C TYR A 31 -2.79 -2.27 13.88
N GLY A 32 -3.82 -3.13 13.81
CA GLY A 32 -4.11 -3.95 12.64
C GLY A 32 -4.40 -3.13 11.40
N ALA A 33 -5.19 -2.06 11.54
CA ALA A 33 -5.49 -1.13 10.46
C ALA A 33 -4.23 -0.42 9.93
N PHE A 34 -3.29 -0.07 10.81
CA PHE A 34 -2.03 0.58 10.41
C PHE A 34 -1.12 -0.38 9.63
N CYS A 35 -1.09 -1.66 9.97
CA CYS A 35 -0.28 -2.65 9.27
C CYS A 35 -0.66 -2.81 7.78
N PHE A 36 -1.96 -2.72 7.44
CA PHE A 36 -2.44 -2.78 6.06
C PHE A 36 -1.95 -1.62 5.19
N LEU A 37 -1.61 -0.47 5.79
CA LEU A 37 -1.09 0.71 5.10
C LEU A 37 0.45 0.75 5.11
N ILE A 38 1.06 0.46 6.26
CA ILE A 38 2.51 0.59 6.46
C ILE A 38 3.29 -0.37 5.54
N GLY A 39 2.87 -1.62 5.41
CA GLY A 39 3.57 -2.60 4.56
C GLY A 39 3.68 -2.16 3.09
N PRO A 40 2.57 -1.84 2.41
CA PRO A 40 2.60 -1.32 1.05
C PRO A 40 3.41 -0.03 0.90
N ILE A 41 3.31 0.92 1.84
CA ILE A 41 4.08 2.18 1.80
C ILE A 41 5.58 1.91 1.85
N ILE A 42 6.03 1.09 2.82
CA ILE A 42 7.45 0.71 2.93
C ILE A 42 7.91 -0.02 1.67
N GLY A 43 7.09 -0.92 1.13
CA GLY A 43 7.37 -1.63 -0.12
C GLY A 43 7.58 -0.70 -1.30
N LEU A 44 6.75 0.34 -1.43
CA LEU A 44 6.88 1.34 -2.48
C LEU A 44 8.12 2.22 -2.30
N ILE A 45 8.47 2.60 -1.06
CA ILE A 45 9.70 3.37 -0.78
C ILE A 45 10.94 2.57 -1.18
N ILE A 46 11.03 1.31 -0.79
CA ILE A 46 12.18 0.45 -1.13
C ILE A 46 12.22 0.20 -2.65
N ALA A 47 11.07 -0.04 -3.27
CA ALA A 47 10.98 -0.19 -4.73
C ALA A 47 11.43 1.08 -5.46
N TRP A 48 11.09 2.27 -4.96
CA TRP A 48 11.54 3.54 -5.51
C TRP A 48 13.06 3.72 -5.41
N ILE A 49 13.65 3.46 -4.23
CA ILE A 49 15.10 3.49 -4.01
C ILE A 49 15.80 2.52 -4.98
N TYR A 50 15.24 1.33 -5.17
CA TYR A 50 15.77 0.33 -6.10
C TYR A 50 15.73 0.83 -7.55
N ILE A 51 14.60 1.38 -8.01
CA ILE A 51 14.45 1.97 -9.36
C ILE A 51 15.43 3.13 -9.55
N TYR A 52 15.53 4.02 -8.56
CA TYR A 52 16.41 5.19 -8.60
C TYR A 52 17.87 4.80 -8.81
N LYS A 53 18.32 3.73 -8.13
CA LYS A 53 19.70 3.22 -8.21
C LYS A 53 20.04 2.53 -9.54
N HIS A 54 19.05 1.99 -10.27
CA HIS A 54 19.29 1.09 -11.41
C HIS A 54 18.81 1.63 -12.77
N ILE A 55 18.19 2.82 -12.81
CA ILE A 55 17.71 3.45 -14.04
C ILE A 55 18.21 4.88 -14.04
N ASP A 56 18.87 5.36 -15.08
CA ASP A 56 19.40 6.74 -15.08
C ASP A 56 18.35 7.77 -15.51
N SER A 57 17.52 7.41 -16.49
CA SER A 57 16.51 8.32 -17.02
C SER A 57 15.36 8.55 -16.03
N THR A 58 15.17 9.79 -15.60
CA THR A 58 14.06 10.23 -14.73
C THR A 58 12.70 9.83 -15.29
N LYS A 59 12.48 10.01 -16.61
CA LYS A 59 11.22 9.61 -17.28
C LYS A 59 10.94 8.12 -17.10
N ASN A 60 11.96 7.28 -17.23
CA ASN A 60 11.83 5.84 -17.09
C ASN A 60 11.66 5.42 -15.62
N ARG A 61 12.31 6.11 -14.67
CA ARG A 61 12.10 5.89 -13.23
C ARG A 61 10.63 6.10 -12.85
N ILE A 62 10.07 7.25 -13.22
CA ILE A 62 8.69 7.62 -12.92
C ILE A 62 7.73 6.64 -13.59
N LYS A 63 7.95 6.31 -14.87
CA LYS A 63 7.12 5.33 -15.59
C LYS A 63 7.10 3.97 -14.88
N LEU A 64 8.25 3.46 -14.46
CA LEU A 64 8.34 2.17 -13.77
C LEU A 64 7.66 2.20 -12.40
N PHE A 65 7.80 3.29 -11.66
CA PHE A 65 7.14 3.45 -10.36
C PHE A 65 5.62 3.53 -10.50
N LEU A 66 5.11 4.29 -11.47
CA LEU A 66 3.68 4.38 -11.76
C LEU A 66 3.11 3.03 -12.23
N LEU A 67 3.89 2.21 -12.92
CA LEU A 67 3.46 0.85 -13.33
C LEU A 67 3.51 -0.18 -12.19
N ASN A 68 3.81 0.21 -10.96
CA ASN A 68 3.84 -0.71 -9.83
C ASN A 68 2.40 -1.02 -9.36
N PRO A 69 1.92 -2.27 -9.41
CA PRO A 69 0.56 -2.62 -9.02
C PRO A 69 0.25 -2.30 -7.55
N VAL A 70 1.27 -2.33 -6.68
CA VAL A 70 1.11 -2.02 -5.25
C VAL A 70 0.73 -0.56 -5.02
N LEU A 71 1.11 0.35 -5.92
CA LEU A 71 0.70 1.74 -5.86
C LEU A 71 -0.82 1.87 -5.99
N TYR A 72 -1.40 1.18 -6.99
CA TYR A 72 -2.84 1.20 -7.22
C TYR A 72 -3.61 0.46 -6.13
N TYR A 73 -3.05 -0.64 -5.62
CA TYR A 73 -3.60 -1.32 -4.45
C TYR A 73 -3.68 -0.39 -3.24
N LEU A 74 -2.61 0.36 -2.94
CA LEU A 74 -2.58 1.31 -1.83
C LEU A 74 -3.61 2.43 -2.03
N ILE A 75 -3.70 3.00 -3.23
CA ILE A 75 -4.69 4.04 -3.55
C ILE A 75 -6.11 3.51 -3.32
N PHE A 76 -6.42 2.32 -3.83
CA PHE A 76 -7.72 1.68 -3.66
C PHE A 76 -8.07 1.48 -2.18
N LEU A 77 -7.10 1.02 -1.37
CA LEU A 77 -7.28 0.81 0.06
C LEU A 77 -7.56 2.12 0.80
N ILE A 78 -6.83 3.20 0.48
CA ILE A 78 -7.06 4.53 1.05
C ILE A 78 -8.45 5.05 0.67
N VAL A 79 -8.90 4.86 -0.57
CA VAL A 79 -10.22 5.30 -1.03
C VAL A 79 -11.32 4.57 -0.26
N ILE A 80 -11.23 3.24 -0.12
CA ILE A 80 -12.21 2.46 0.64
C ILE A 80 -12.25 2.92 2.10
N LEU A 81 -11.10 3.06 2.75
CA LEU A 81 -11.06 3.51 4.15
C LEU A 81 -11.67 4.91 4.32
N THR A 82 -11.41 5.81 3.36
CA THR A 82 -11.99 7.15 3.36
C THR A 82 -13.51 7.11 3.22
N LEU A 83 -14.02 6.28 2.30
CA LEU A 83 -15.46 6.11 2.10
C LEU A 83 -16.13 5.50 3.33
N LEU A 84 -15.55 4.46 3.92
CA LEU A 84 -16.03 3.85 5.16
C LEU A 84 -16.07 4.86 6.31
N TYR A 85 -15.02 5.68 6.45
CA TYR A 85 -14.99 6.74 7.46
C TYR A 85 -16.11 7.77 7.26
N ILE A 86 -16.33 8.20 6.00
CA ILE A 86 -17.42 9.13 5.66
C ILE A 86 -18.79 8.51 5.96
N GLU A 87 -18.99 7.22 5.65
CA GLU A 87 -20.23 6.52 5.90
C GLU A 87 -20.52 6.38 7.40
N VAL A 88 -19.52 5.99 8.20
CA VAL A 88 -19.61 5.95 9.66
C VAL A 88 -19.91 7.35 10.24
N ALA A 89 -19.27 8.39 9.72
CA ALA A 89 -19.51 9.76 10.17
C ALA A 89 -20.91 10.27 9.80
N LYS A 90 -21.43 9.92 8.61
CA LYS A 90 -22.77 10.31 8.14
C LYS A 90 -23.88 9.56 8.86
N ASN A 91 -23.69 8.28 9.12
CA ASN A 91 -24.70 7.44 9.76
C ASN A 91 -24.72 7.61 11.28
N GLY A 92 -23.78 8.38 11.85
CA GLY A 92 -23.62 8.59 13.28
C GLY A 92 -23.12 7.32 13.98
N PHE A 93 -22.23 7.48 14.96
CA PHE A 93 -21.95 6.40 15.90
C PHE A 93 -23.22 6.22 16.75
N HIS A 94 -24.14 5.34 16.34
CA HIS A 94 -25.30 4.95 17.14
C HIS A 94 -24.89 3.75 18.02
N PRO A 95 -24.58 3.95 19.31
CA PRO A 95 -24.13 2.87 20.19
C PRO A 95 -25.20 1.79 20.49
N TRP A 96 -26.34 1.82 19.79
CA TRP A 96 -27.51 0.96 20.01
C TRP A 96 -27.94 0.16 18.77
N ASN A 97 -27.15 0.11 17.70
CA ASN A 97 -27.39 -0.82 16.57
C ASN A 97 -26.62 -2.14 16.78
N TYR A 98 -26.98 -2.85 17.86
CA TYR A 98 -26.69 -4.27 18.06
C TYR A 98 -27.99 -5.07 17.94
#